data_AF-A0A7L4QWN6-F1
#
_entry.id   AF-A0A7L4QWN6-F1
#
_cell.length_a   1.000
_cell.length_b   1.000
_cell.length_c   1.000
_cell.angle_alpha   90.00
_cell.angle_beta   90.00
_cell.angle_gamma   90.00
#
_symmetry.space_group_name_H-M   'P 1'
#
loop_
_entity.id
_entity.type
_entity.pdbx_description
1 polymer ?
#
loop_
_entity_poly.entity_id
_entity_poly.type
_entity_poly.pdbx_seq_one_letter_code
_entity_poly.pdbx_strand_id
1 'polypeptide(L)'
;AILIIIRMFKWLKKDPGDLFLALVPFIFFGSSARALVDNGLYPLTLLLVTPGIYVLTGLTTIIALILSVFLEKKTGWDYRYSLFTLGFVICVPNLLTIQYINPVPLLQILGSWAIITAPFVLLRDKWWILKDKFNLSILAAHLLDASTTFVAVDFYGYGEQHVLPNFLTQLVDTAAVMFPLKITVILAALYIIDTNVEDKTTRNMLKLAIFILGLAPGLRNFLSLIMGS
;
A
#
# COMPACT_ATOMS: atom_id res chain seq x y z
N ALA A 1 -12.65 6.77 -12.55
CA ALA A 1 -12.04 7.32 -11.31
C ALA A 1 -10.66 7.94 -11.56
N ILE A 2 -9.65 7.17 -12.00
CA ILE A 2 -8.25 7.65 -12.16
C ILE A 2 -8.13 8.91 -13.04
N LEU A 3 -8.82 8.99 -14.18
CA LEU A 3 -8.78 10.17 -15.06
C LEU A 3 -9.25 11.46 -14.37
N ILE A 4 -10.24 11.37 -13.47
CA ILE A 4 -10.74 12.51 -12.69
C ILE A 4 -9.66 12.97 -11.71
N ILE A 5 -8.99 12.02 -11.05
CA ILE A 5 -7.88 12.30 -10.13
C ILE A 5 -6.72 12.94 -10.88
N ILE A 6 -6.35 12.44 -12.07
CA ILE A 6 -5.33 13.07 -12.92
C ILE A 6 -5.70 14.51 -13.26
N ARG A 7 -6.95 14.76 -13.66
CA ARG A 7 -7.43 16.11 -13.96
C ARG A 7 -7.37 17.02 -12.73
N MET A 8 -7.69 16.51 -11.55
CA MET A 8 -7.55 17.23 -10.27
C MET A 8 -6.09 17.62 -10.01
N PHE A 9 -5.14 16.70 -10.17
CA PHE A 9 -3.71 17.01 -10.00
C PHE A 9 -3.19 18.05 -11.00
N LYS A 10 -3.63 17.96 -12.26
CA LYS A 10 -3.31 18.98 -13.28
C LYS A 10 -3.89 20.35 -12.90
N TRP A 11 -5.10 20.41 -12.35
CA TRP A 11 -5.71 21.65 -11.86
C TRP A 11 -5.00 22.22 -10.61
N LEU A 12 -4.60 21.36 -9.66
CA LEU A 12 -3.85 21.74 -8.47
C LEU A 12 -2.40 22.17 -8.80
N LYS A 13 -1.90 21.85 -10.01
CA LYS A 13 -0.51 22.05 -10.44
C LYS A 13 0.50 21.37 -9.49
N LYS A 14 0.16 20.16 -9.02
CA LYS A 14 1.00 19.33 -8.15
C LYS A 14 1.30 17.99 -8.81
N ASP A 15 2.47 17.42 -8.51
CA ASP A 15 2.89 16.11 -9.02
C ASP A 15 2.43 15.00 -8.07
N PRO A 16 1.67 13.98 -8.53
CA PRO A 16 1.30 12.84 -7.70
C PRO A 16 2.49 12.11 -7.07
N GLY A 17 3.66 12.12 -7.72
CA GLY A 17 4.86 11.45 -7.19
C GLY A 17 5.33 12.04 -5.86
N ASP A 18 5.07 13.33 -5.64
CA ASP A 18 5.43 14.05 -4.42
C ASP A 18 4.59 13.64 -3.20
N LEU A 19 3.42 13.04 -3.45
CA LEU A 19 2.50 12.59 -2.43
C LEU A 19 2.79 11.19 -1.90
N PHE A 20 3.72 10.48 -2.53
CA PHE A 20 4.06 9.11 -2.21
C PHE A 20 4.17 8.86 -0.70
N LEU A 21 4.98 9.67 0.00
CA LEU A 21 5.18 9.54 1.45
C LEU A 21 4.03 10.17 2.24
N ALA A 22 3.48 11.28 1.77
CA ALA A 22 2.40 12.01 2.43
C ALA A 22 1.11 11.20 2.55
N LEU A 23 0.91 10.21 1.67
CA LEU A 23 -0.26 9.34 1.65
C LEU A 23 -0.11 8.07 2.48
N VAL A 24 1.10 7.70 2.91
CA VAL A 24 1.33 6.48 3.70
C VAL A 24 0.45 6.43 4.96
N PRO A 25 0.27 7.51 5.75
CA PRO A 25 -0.62 7.47 6.90
C PRO A 25 -2.09 7.21 6.53
N PHE A 26 -2.58 7.73 5.40
CA PHE A 26 -3.95 7.45 4.96
C PHE A 26 -4.14 6.01 4.51
N ILE A 27 -3.13 5.46 3.82
CA ILE A 27 -3.11 4.03 3.44
C ILE A 27 -3.12 3.17 4.71
N PHE A 28 -2.29 3.53 5.70
CA PHE A 28 -2.26 2.86 7.00
C PHE A 28 -3.63 2.95 7.69
N PHE A 29 -4.25 4.13 7.78
CA PHE A 29 -5.56 4.30 8.41
C PHE A 29 -6.63 3.36 7.83
N GLY A 30 -6.77 3.31 6.50
CA GLY A 30 -7.76 2.43 5.86
C GLY A 30 -7.45 0.96 6.09
N SER A 31 -6.17 0.58 6.00
CA SER A 31 -5.71 -0.79 6.16
C SER A 31 -5.87 -1.28 7.60
N SER A 32 -5.50 -0.44 8.58
CA SER A 32 -5.59 -0.75 10.01
C SER A 32 -7.05 -0.78 10.47
N ALA A 33 -7.90 0.17 10.03
CA ALA A 33 -9.33 0.13 10.36
C ALA A 33 -9.97 -1.16 9.86
N ARG A 34 -9.61 -1.59 8.63
CA ARG A 34 -10.08 -2.86 8.08
C ARG A 34 -9.53 -4.06 8.86
N ALA A 35 -8.28 -4.04 9.27
CA ALA A 35 -7.66 -5.10 10.07
C ALA A 35 -8.26 -5.21 11.48
N LEU A 36 -8.64 -4.09 12.09
CA LEU A 36 -9.36 -4.07 13.37
C LEU A 36 -10.74 -4.73 13.26
N VAL A 37 -11.43 -4.54 12.13
CA VAL A 37 -12.68 -5.27 11.85
C VAL A 37 -12.43 -6.76 11.64
N ASP A 38 -11.37 -7.15 10.92
CA ASP A 38 -11.01 -8.58 10.73
C ASP A 38 -10.78 -9.29 12.07
N ASN A 39 -10.33 -8.57 13.10
CA ASN A 39 -10.05 -9.09 14.44
C ASN A 39 -11.20 -8.87 15.45
N GLY A 40 -12.37 -8.40 15.01
CA GLY A 40 -13.52 -8.16 15.89
C GLY A 40 -13.36 -6.99 16.87
N LEU A 41 -12.31 -6.17 16.73
CA LEU A 41 -12.08 -4.99 17.57
C LEU A 41 -12.96 -3.81 17.15
N TYR A 42 -13.27 -3.72 15.84
CA TYR A 42 -14.25 -2.78 15.29
C TYR A 42 -15.50 -3.52 14.79
N PRO A 43 -16.68 -2.89 14.85
CA PRO A 43 -17.92 -3.53 14.42
C PRO A 43 -17.95 -3.74 12.90
N LEU A 44 -18.50 -4.87 12.48
CA LEU A 44 -18.73 -5.18 11.08
C LEU A 44 -19.82 -4.28 10.51
N THR A 45 -19.41 -3.19 9.86
CA THR A 45 -20.31 -2.25 9.19
C THR A 45 -19.94 -2.12 7.72
N LEU A 46 -20.92 -1.87 6.85
CA LEU A 46 -20.70 -1.68 5.41
C LEU A 46 -19.64 -0.60 5.09
N LEU A 47 -19.48 0.37 5.99
CA LEU A 47 -18.52 1.47 5.85
C LEU A 47 -17.08 1.06 6.20
N LEU A 48 -16.88 0.11 7.12
CA LEU A 48 -15.55 -0.35 7.54
C LEU A 48 -15.08 -1.62 6.80
N VAL A 49 -15.96 -2.24 6.00
CA VAL A 49 -15.64 -3.37 5.13
C VAL A 49 -15.43 -2.89 3.69
N THR A 50 -14.77 -3.70 2.87
CA THR A 50 -14.58 -3.43 1.44
C THR A 50 -15.89 -3.55 0.65
N PRO A 51 -16.18 -2.65 -0.30
CA PRO A 51 -15.34 -1.53 -0.76
C PRO A 51 -15.48 -0.24 0.07
N GLY A 52 -16.40 -0.19 1.04
CA GLY A 52 -16.73 1.01 1.83
C GLY A 52 -15.52 1.69 2.47
N ILE A 53 -14.64 0.93 3.12
CA ILE A 53 -13.47 1.52 3.80
C ILE A 53 -12.52 2.22 2.83
N TYR A 54 -12.33 1.67 1.63
CA TYR A 54 -11.48 2.27 0.60
C TYR A 54 -12.09 3.52 -0.02
N VAL A 55 -13.42 3.55 -0.16
CA VAL A 55 -14.14 4.76 -0.58
C VAL A 55 -14.00 5.84 0.49
N LEU A 56 -14.20 5.48 1.76
CA LEU A 56 -14.04 6.40 2.88
C LEU A 56 -12.61 6.97 2.93
N THR A 57 -11.59 6.11 2.90
CA THR A 57 -10.19 6.56 2.92
C THR A 57 -9.86 7.42 1.69
N GLY A 58 -10.34 7.04 0.51
CA GLY A 58 -10.13 7.80 -0.71
C GLY A 58 -10.72 9.21 -0.61
N LEU A 59 -11.97 9.32 -0.15
CA LEU A 59 -12.65 10.61 0.01
C LEU A 59 -12.00 11.48 1.09
N THR A 60 -11.68 10.90 2.25
CA THR A 60 -11.00 11.65 3.32
C THR A 60 -9.63 12.15 2.87
N THR A 61 -8.88 11.32 2.13
CA THR A 61 -7.60 11.71 1.53
C THR A 61 -7.74 12.85 0.54
N ILE A 62 -8.73 12.79 -0.37
CA ILE A 62 -8.98 13.85 -1.36
C ILE A 62 -9.34 15.17 -0.66
N ILE A 63 -10.22 15.13 0.33
CA ILE A 63 -10.60 16.31 1.12
C ILE A 63 -9.38 16.88 1.85
N ALA A 64 -8.60 16.03 2.52
CA ALA A 64 -7.38 16.44 3.23
C ALA A 64 -6.32 17.03 2.29
N LEU A 65 -6.16 16.47 1.09
CA LEU A 65 -5.25 17.00 0.06
C LEU A 65 -5.68 18.40 -0.38
N ILE A 66 -6.96 18.58 -0.70
CA ILE A 66 -7.51 19.88 -1.12
C ILE A 66 -7.31 20.92 -0.02
N LEU A 67 -7.63 20.57 1.23
CA LEU A 67 -7.41 21.46 2.39
C LEU A 67 -5.93 21.80 2.57
N SER A 68 -5.03 20.82 2.44
CA SER A 68 -3.58 21.02 2.57
C SER A 68 -3.04 21.96 1.49
N VAL A 69 -3.51 21.84 0.25
CA VAL A 69 -3.10 22.74 -0.84
C VAL A 69 -3.68 24.15 -0.65
N PHE A 70 -4.91 24.29 -0.12
CA PHE A 70 -5.44 25.61 0.22
C PHE A 70 -4.69 26.25 1.39
N LEU A 71 -4.28 25.46 2.39
CA LEU A 71 -3.48 25.93 3.51
C LEU A 71 -2.11 26.42 3.04
N GLU A 72 -1.44 25.66 2.17
CA GLU A 72 -0.15 26.05 1.56
C GLU A 72 -0.25 27.42 0.88
N LYS A 73 -1.33 27.68 0.12
CA LYS A 73 -1.53 28.98 -0.54
C LYS A 73 -1.68 30.15 0.45
N LYS A 74 -2.17 29.90 1.66
CA LYS A 74 -2.44 30.93 2.67
C LYS A 74 -1.27 31.14 3.63
N THR A 75 -0.59 30.05 4.03
CA THR A 75 0.45 30.09 5.06
C THR A 75 1.86 29.91 4.51
N GLY A 76 2.00 29.42 3.27
CA GLY A 76 3.28 29.05 2.66
C GLY A 76 3.85 27.71 3.14
N TRP A 77 3.14 26.99 4.00
CA TRP A 77 3.59 25.68 4.52
C TRP A 77 3.40 24.60 3.46
N ASP A 78 4.43 23.78 3.22
CA ASP A 78 4.33 22.71 2.22
C ASP A 78 3.20 21.72 2.56
N TYR A 79 2.25 21.62 1.63
CA TYR A 79 1.05 20.79 1.72
C TYR A 79 1.34 19.32 2.06
N ARG A 80 2.53 18.79 1.72
CA ARG A 80 2.92 17.40 2.00
C ARG A 80 2.99 17.13 3.50
N TYR A 81 3.56 18.05 4.28
CA TYR A 81 3.69 17.89 5.73
C TYR A 81 2.34 18.05 6.41
N SER A 82 1.52 19.00 5.95
CA SER A 82 0.15 19.16 6.43
C SER A 82 -0.67 17.89 6.18
N LEU A 83 -0.59 17.34 4.97
CA LEU A 83 -1.28 16.11 4.60
C LEU A 83 -0.81 14.92 5.43
N PHE A 84 0.51 14.72 5.54
CA PHE A 84 1.08 13.64 6.36
C PHE A 84 0.63 13.74 7.82
N THR A 85 0.66 14.94 8.40
CA THR A 85 0.25 15.18 9.79
C THR A 85 -1.24 14.88 9.99
N LEU A 86 -2.11 15.35 9.08
CA LEU A 86 -3.54 15.03 9.13
C LEU A 86 -3.80 13.53 9.06
N GLY A 87 -3.11 12.83 8.15
CA GLY A 87 -3.22 11.39 8.03
C GLY A 87 -2.75 10.67 9.30
N PHE A 88 -1.65 11.12 9.90
CA PHE A 88 -1.15 10.56 11.17
C PHE A 88 -2.14 10.75 12.31
N VAL A 89 -2.73 11.95 12.46
CA VAL A 89 -3.76 12.22 13.46
C VAL A 89 -4.97 11.30 13.30
N ILE A 90 -5.40 11.06 12.06
CA ILE A 90 -6.52 10.15 11.75
C ILE A 90 -6.18 8.68 12.11
N CYS A 91 -4.90 8.30 12.13
CA CYS A 91 -4.48 6.94 12.55
C CYS A 91 -4.56 6.72 14.06
N VAL A 92 -4.54 7.78 14.88
CA VAL A 92 -4.44 7.67 16.35
C VAL A 92 -5.52 6.76 16.96
N PRO A 93 -6.82 6.89 16.62
CA PRO A 93 -7.85 6.00 17.17
C PRO A 93 -7.59 4.52 16.87
N ASN A 94 -7.11 4.20 15.67
CA ASN A 94 -6.79 2.83 15.28
C ASN A 94 -5.62 2.31 16.12
N LEU A 95 -4.55 3.10 16.26
CA LEU A 95 -3.36 2.73 17.04
C LEU A 95 -3.70 2.49 18.52
N LEU A 96 -4.58 3.30 19.10
CA LEU A 96 -5.03 3.13 20.49
C LEU A 96 -5.93 1.89 20.68
N THR A 97 -6.55 1.39 19.60
CA THR A 97 -7.39 0.19 19.64
C THR A 97 -6.56 -1.10 19.58
N ILE A 98 -5.33 -1.04 19.03
CA ILE A 98 -4.45 -2.20 18.96
C ILE A 98 -3.94 -2.52 20.37
N GLN A 99 -4.45 -3.60 20.96
CA GLN A 99 -4.11 -4.00 22.34
C GLN A 99 -2.94 -4.98 22.41
N TYR A 100 -2.76 -5.81 21.38
CA TYR A 100 -1.79 -6.89 21.36
C TYR A 100 -1.16 -7.04 19.97
N ILE A 101 0.13 -7.38 19.96
CA ILE A 101 0.90 -7.68 18.76
C ILE A 101 1.70 -8.94 19.03
N ASN A 102 1.46 -9.98 18.23
CA ASN A 102 2.22 -11.21 18.28
C ASN A 102 3.59 -11.03 17.60
N PRO A 103 4.71 -11.20 18.32
CA PRO A 103 6.04 -11.01 17.75
C PRO A 103 6.42 -12.10 16.73
N VAL A 104 5.80 -13.29 16.77
CA VAL A 104 6.16 -14.40 15.88
C VAL A 104 5.80 -14.11 14.41
N PRO A 105 4.52 -13.87 14.04
CA PRO A 105 4.19 -13.53 12.66
C PRO A 105 4.81 -12.19 12.25
N LEU A 106 4.96 -11.25 13.18
CA LEU A 106 5.65 -9.98 12.94
C LEU A 106 7.06 -10.23 12.39
N LEU A 107 7.85 -11.06 13.07
CA LEU A 107 9.22 -11.38 12.66
C LEU A 107 9.25 -12.24 11.40
N GLN A 108 8.34 -13.19 11.22
CA GLN A 108 8.27 -14.02 10.01
C GLN A 108 7.96 -13.20 8.76
N ILE A 109 7.00 -12.28 8.84
CA ILE A 109 6.62 -11.42 7.72
C ILE A 109 7.74 -10.44 7.41
N LEU A 110 8.25 -9.71 8.42
CA LEU A 110 9.32 -8.73 8.19
C LEU A 110 10.62 -9.40 7.76
N GLY A 111 10.92 -10.59 8.27
CA GLY A 111 12.07 -11.40 7.90
C GLY A 111 12.00 -11.87 6.44
N SER A 112 10.90 -12.50 6.04
CA SER A 112 10.69 -12.92 4.65
C SER A 112 10.67 -11.73 3.69
N TRP A 113 9.98 -10.65 4.06
CA TRP A 113 9.97 -9.41 3.28
C TRP A 113 11.38 -8.82 3.10
N ALA A 114 12.16 -8.73 4.17
CA ALA A 114 13.52 -8.19 4.12
C ALA A 114 14.44 -9.07 3.26
N ILE A 115 14.39 -10.40 3.43
CA ILE A 115 15.19 -11.36 2.66
C ILE A 115 14.89 -11.24 1.16
N ILE A 116 13.60 -11.23 0.78
CA ILE A 116 13.20 -11.19 -0.63
C ILE A 116 13.42 -9.80 -1.24
N THR A 117 13.27 -8.72 -0.47
CA THR A 117 13.46 -7.34 -0.96
C THR A 117 14.95 -6.97 -1.06
N ALA A 118 15.82 -7.56 -0.25
CA ALA A 118 17.24 -7.22 -0.18
C ALA A 118 17.98 -7.28 -1.53
N PRO A 119 17.85 -8.33 -2.37
CA PRO A 119 18.48 -8.37 -3.69
C PRO A 119 18.13 -7.15 -4.56
N PHE A 120 16.85 -6.72 -4.56
CA PHE A 120 16.40 -5.58 -5.34
C PHE A 120 16.94 -4.25 -4.83
N VAL A 121 17.10 -4.11 -3.50
CA VAL A 121 17.73 -2.94 -2.88
C VAL A 121 19.22 -2.90 -3.17
N LEU A 122 19.92 -4.03 -3.11
CA LEU A 122 21.36 -4.11 -3.36
C LEU A 122 21.72 -3.92 -4.84
N LEU A 123 20.85 -4.37 -5.75
CA LEU A 123 21.06 -4.28 -7.19
C LEU A 123 20.45 -3.02 -7.82
N ARG A 124 19.85 -2.13 -7.03
CA ARG A 124 19.11 -0.96 -7.54
C ARG A 124 19.93 -0.06 -8.46
N ASP A 125 21.22 0.13 -8.18
CA ASP A 125 22.06 1.04 -8.95
C ASP A 125 22.53 0.41 -10.28
N LYS A 126 22.41 -0.92 -10.41
CA LYS A 126 22.73 -1.68 -11.61
C LYS A 126 21.55 -1.81 -12.57
N TRP A 127 20.32 -1.62 -12.09
CA TRP A 127 19.12 -1.85 -12.90
C TRP A 127 18.29 -0.58 -13.03
N TRP A 128 18.16 -0.06 -14.25
CA TRP A 128 17.59 1.27 -14.52
C TRP A 128 16.17 1.45 -13.97
N ILE A 129 15.35 0.40 -13.98
CA ILE A 129 13.97 0.42 -13.44
C ILE A 129 14.00 0.62 -11.92
N LEU A 130 14.91 -0.07 -11.20
CA LEU A 130 14.99 -0.03 -9.74
C LEU A 130 15.78 1.16 -9.21
N LYS A 131 16.55 1.83 -10.06
CA LYS A 131 17.26 3.06 -9.72
C LYS A 131 16.30 4.17 -9.26
N ASP A 132 15.08 4.19 -9.80
CA ASP A 132 14.00 5.03 -9.32
C ASP A 132 13.48 4.53 -7.96
N LYS A 133 13.63 5.37 -6.93
CA LYS A 133 13.16 5.07 -5.56
C LYS A 133 11.66 4.81 -5.50
N PHE A 134 10.88 5.41 -6.41
CA PHE A 134 9.44 5.20 -6.47
C PHE A 134 9.12 3.78 -6.94
N ASN A 135 9.80 3.31 -7.99
CA ASN A 135 9.67 1.94 -8.49
C ASN A 135 10.08 0.90 -7.46
N LEU A 136 11.21 1.11 -6.79
CA LEU A 136 11.68 0.21 -5.73
C LEU A 136 10.67 0.15 -4.58
N SER A 137 10.08 1.27 -4.19
CA SER A 137 9.06 1.32 -3.16
C SER A 137 7.78 0.59 -3.55
N ILE A 138 7.37 0.68 -4.83
CA ILE A 138 6.23 -0.07 -5.37
C ILE A 138 6.48 -1.57 -5.28
N LEU A 139 7.66 -2.01 -5.75
CA LEU A 139 8.04 -3.41 -5.65
C LEU A 139 8.06 -3.88 -4.19
N ALA A 140 8.67 -3.12 -3.29
CA ALA A 140 8.74 -3.44 -1.88
C ALA A 140 7.35 -3.55 -1.21
N ALA A 141 6.41 -2.66 -1.56
CA ALA A 141 5.02 -2.73 -1.06
C ALA A 141 4.31 -4.01 -1.52
N HIS A 142 4.50 -4.40 -2.78
CA HIS A 142 3.93 -5.64 -3.31
C HIS A 142 4.59 -6.89 -2.72
N LEU A 143 5.90 -6.85 -2.47
CA LEU A 143 6.62 -7.91 -1.77
C LEU A 143 6.17 -8.05 -0.32
N LEU A 144 5.82 -6.95 0.35
CA LEU A 144 5.25 -7.01 1.71
C LEU A 144 3.92 -7.78 1.69
N ASP A 145 3.05 -7.49 0.72
CA ASP A 145 1.79 -8.21 0.55
C ASP A 145 1.99 -9.69 0.17
N ALA A 146 2.99 -10.03 -0.65
CA ALA A 146 3.33 -11.44 -0.87
C ALA A 146 3.87 -12.11 0.41
N SER A 147 4.63 -11.39 1.23
CA SER A 147 5.19 -11.93 2.48
C SER A 147 4.11 -12.20 3.51
N THR A 148 3.12 -11.30 3.62
CA THR A 148 1.98 -11.50 4.53
C THR A 148 1.13 -12.68 4.09
N THR A 149 0.85 -12.83 2.79
CA THR A 149 0.13 -14.01 2.32
C THR A 149 0.93 -15.29 2.52
N PHE A 150 2.22 -15.30 2.15
CA PHE A 150 3.07 -16.48 2.33
C PHE A 150 3.05 -16.96 3.78
N VAL A 151 3.26 -16.04 4.73
CA VAL A 151 3.22 -16.39 6.15
C VAL A 151 1.83 -16.86 6.57
N ALA A 152 0.77 -16.14 6.20
CA ALA A 152 -0.59 -16.47 6.59
C ALA A 152 -1.04 -17.85 6.08
N VAL A 153 -0.76 -18.18 4.82
CA VAL A 153 -1.18 -19.43 4.19
C VAL A 153 -0.34 -20.60 4.70
N ASP A 154 0.99 -20.49 4.63
CA ASP A 154 1.87 -21.64 4.86
C ASP A 154 2.06 -21.95 6.35
N PHE A 155 1.91 -20.96 7.24
CA PHE A 155 2.19 -21.13 8.68
C PHE A 155 0.96 -21.00 9.59
N TYR A 156 -0.12 -20.35 9.12
CA TYR A 156 -1.30 -20.06 9.94
C TYR A 156 -2.61 -20.61 9.36
N GLY A 157 -2.56 -21.34 8.24
CA GLY A 157 -3.73 -22.04 7.68
C GLY A 157 -4.79 -21.12 7.07
N TYR A 158 -4.45 -19.87 6.75
CA TYR A 158 -5.34 -18.99 6.00
C TYR A 158 -5.45 -19.42 4.53
N GLY A 159 -6.56 -19.10 3.89
CA GLY A 159 -6.76 -19.34 2.46
C GLY A 159 -6.47 -18.09 1.61
N GLU A 160 -5.86 -18.28 0.45
CA GLU A 160 -5.69 -17.21 -0.55
C GLU A 160 -7.03 -16.90 -1.24
N GLN A 161 -7.41 -15.63 -1.29
CA GLN A 161 -8.73 -15.19 -1.77
C GLN A 161 -8.74 -14.83 -3.26
N HIS A 162 -7.58 -14.57 -3.87
CA HIS A 162 -7.47 -14.20 -5.26
C HIS A 162 -7.42 -15.43 -6.18
N VAL A 163 -8.22 -15.44 -7.24
CA VAL A 163 -8.38 -16.60 -8.14
C VAL A 163 -7.05 -17.11 -8.71
N LEU A 164 -6.24 -16.22 -9.32
CA LEU A 164 -4.98 -16.62 -9.96
C LEU A 164 -3.89 -17.03 -8.93
N PRO A 165 -3.59 -16.23 -7.89
CA PRO A 165 -2.71 -16.66 -6.80
C PRO A 165 -3.15 -17.96 -6.16
N ASN A 166 -4.44 -18.13 -5.83
CA ASN A 166 -4.97 -19.35 -5.22
C ASN A 166 -4.78 -20.57 -6.12
N PHE A 167 -5.04 -20.44 -7.43
CA PHE A 167 -4.78 -21.51 -8.40
C PHE A 167 -3.31 -21.93 -8.42
N LEU A 168 -2.39 -20.97 -8.43
CA LEU A 168 -0.95 -21.27 -8.42
C LEU A 168 -0.50 -21.87 -7.08
N THR A 169 -1.01 -21.38 -5.96
CA THR A 169 -0.73 -21.93 -4.62
C THR A 169 -1.20 -23.38 -4.52
N GLN A 170 -2.36 -23.71 -5.07
CA GLN A 170 -2.88 -25.09 -5.10
C GLN A 170 -2.08 -26.02 -6.03
N LEU A 171 -1.38 -25.49 -7.04
CA LEU A 171 -0.52 -26.29 -7.92
C LEU A 171 0.85 -26.59 -7.32
N VAL A 172 1.39 -25.67 -6.52
CA VAL A 172 2.75 -25.73 -5.98
C VAL A 172 2.76 -26.09 -4.49
N ASP A 173 1.57 -26.19 -3.86
CA ASP A 173 1.35 -26.43 -2.44
C ASP A 173 2.01 -25.40 -1.50
N THR A 174 2.28 -24.19 -1.99
CA THR A 174 2.85 -23.09 -1.19
C THR A 174 2.48 -21.72 -1.76
N ALA A 175 2.19 -20.77 -0.88
CA ALA A 175 1.98 -19.37 -1.27
C ALA A 175 3.28 -18.64 -1.64
N ALA A 176 4.46 -19.28 -1.51
CA ALA A 176 5.73 -18.73 -1.97
C ALA A 176 5.73 -18.40 -3.47
N VAL A 177 4.86 -19.05 -4.27
CA VAL A 177 4.65 -18.75 -5.70
C VAL A 177 4.20 -17.30 -5.95
N MET A 178 3.65 -16.62 -4.95
CA MET A 178 3.27 -15.21 -5.07
C MET A 178 4.44 -14.27 -5.24
N PHE A 179 5.63 -14.60 -4.71
CA PHE A 179 6.81 -13.77 -4.88
C PHE A 179 7.20 -13.61 -6.37
N PRO A 180 7.51 -14.69 -7.12
CA PRO A 180 7.86 -14.55 -8.54
C PRO A 180 6.71 -13.97 -9.36
N LEU A 181 5.44 -14.30 -9.03
CA LEU A 181 4.28 -13.72 -9.69
C LEU A 181 4.26 -12.19 -9.54
N LYS A 182 4.34 -11.68 -8.31
CA LYS A 182 4.31 -10.24 -8.04
C LYS A 182 5.52 -9.53 -8.61
N ILE A 183 6.71 -10.09 -8.47
CA ILE A 183 7.94 -9.52 -9.06
C ILE A 183 7.75 -9.34 -10.56
N THR A 184 7.29 -10.38 -11.26
CA THR A 184 7.11 -10.36 -12.71
C THR A 184 6.06 -9.33 -13.14
N VAL A 185 4.87 -9.39 -12.52
CA VAL A 185 3.75 -8.50 -12.88
C VAL A 185 4.09 -7.03 -12.59
N ILE A 186 4.70 -6.74 -11.44
CA ILE A 186 5.03 -5.37 -11.05
C ILE A 186 6.17 -4.82 -11.88
N LEU A 187 7.24 -5.58 -12.13
CA LEU A 187 8.33 -5.11 -12.99
C LEU A 187 7.85 -4.89 -14.43
N ALA A 188 6.98 -5.75 -14.97
CA ALA A 188 6.38 -5.55 -16.28
C ALA A 188 5.50 -4.29 -16.33
N ALA A 189 4.65 -4.09 -15.31
CA ALA A 189 3.82 -2.89 -15.22
C ALA A 189 4.65 -1.61 -15.13
N LEU A 190 5.71 -1.60 -14.30
CA LEU A 190 6.62 -0.47 -14.17
C LEU A 190 7.38 -0.19 -15.47
N TYR A 191 7.86 -1.23 -16.15
CA TYR A 191 8.52 -1.12 -17.46
C TYR A 191 7.61 -0.45 -18.49
N ILE A 192 6.35 -0.90 -18.61
CA ILE A 192 5.37 -0.33 -19.54
C ILE A 192 5.08 1.13 -19.17
N ILE A 193 4.90 1.44 -17.88
CA ILE A 193 4.60 2.79 -17.43
C ILE A 193 5.76 3.75 -17.71
N ASP A 194 7.00 3.32 -17.45
CA ASP A 194 8.18 4.17 -17.65
C ASP A 194 8.56 4.36 -19.10
N THR A 195 8.25 3.38 -19.97
CA THR A 195 8.60 3.43 -21.39
C THR A 195 7.50 4.07 -22.24
N ASN A 196 6.23 3.81 -21.94
CA ASN A 196 5.11 4.18 -22.81
C ASN A 196 4.34 5.44 -22.34
N VAL A 197 4.53 5.91 -21.10
CA VAL A 197 3.79 7.07 -20.56
C VAL A 197 4.69 8.31 -20.51
N GLU A 198 4.48 9.20 -21.49
CA GLU A 198 5.25 10.45 -21.62
C GLU A 198 4.85 11.51 -20.58
N ASP A 199 3.55 11.69 -20.33
CA ASP A 199 3.03 12.68 -19.38
C ASP A 199 3.44 12.32 -17.95
N LYS A 200 4.38 13.06 -17.38
CA LYS A 200 4.95 12.83 -16.03
C LYS A 200 3.88 12.69 -14.96
N THR A 201 2.86 13.56 -14.97
CA THR A 201 1.76 13.55 -14.00
C THR A 201 0.97 12.24 -14.08
N THR A 202 0.65 11.79 -15.28
CA THR A 202 -0.05 10.52 -15.53
C THR A 202 0.81 9.34 -15.10
N ARG A 203 2.09 9.33 -15.49
CA ARG A 203 3.06 8.29 -15.10
C ARG A 203 3.14 8.14 -13.58
N ASN A 204 3.33 9.24 -12.87
CA ASN A 204 3.43 9.25 -11.42
C ASN A 204 2.10 8.90 -10.73
N MET A 205 0.96 9.27 -11.31
CA MET A 205 -0.35 8.85 -10.80
C MET A 205 -0.56 7.34 -10.93
N LEU A 206 -0.16 6.74 -12.06
CA LEU A 206 -0.25 5.28 -12.26
C LEU A 206 0.67 4.55 -11.28
N LYS A 207 1.92 5.01 -11.12
CA LYS A 207 2.85 4.50 -10.11
C LYS A 207 2.27 4.58 -8.70
N LEU A 208 1.67 5.73 -8.35
CA LEU A 208 1.03 5.92 -7.05
C LEU A 208 -0.15 4.97 -6.84
N ALA A 209 -0.98 4.76 -7.86
CA ALA A 209 -2.08 3.80 -7.80
C ALA A 209 -1.57 2.37 -7.56
N ILE A 210 -0.52 1.94 -8.27
CA ILE A 210 0.07 0.60 -8.08
C ILE A 210 0.69 0.47 -6.68
N PHE A 211 1.33 1.53 -6.18
CA PHE A 211 1.85 1.56 -4.81
C PHE A 211 0.73 1.34 -3.79
N ILE A 212 -0.37 2.11 -3.87
CA ILE A 212 -1.52 1.98 -2.97
C ILE A 212 -2.12 0.56 -3.06
N LEU A 213 -2.26 0.02 -4.27
CA LEU A 213 -2.78 -1.33 -4.51
C LEU A 213 -1.92 -2.44 -3.91
N GLY A 214 -0.61 -2.22 -3.73
CA GLY A 214 0.26 -3.17 -3.05
C GLY A 214 0.28 -2.97 -1.54
N LEU A 215 0.47 -1.72 -1.10
CA LEU A 215 0.67 -1.41 0.31
C LEU A 215 -0.61 -1.59 1.14
N ALA A 216 -1.78 -1.22 0.61
CA ALA A 216 -3.04 -1.32 1.36
C ALA A 216 -3.42 -2.76 1.77
N PRO A 217 -3.51 -3.74 0.84
CA PRO A 217 -3.75 -5.13 1.23
C PRO A 217 -2.60 -5.70 2.06
N GLY A 218 -1.34 -5.34 1.75
CA GLY A 218 -0.19 -5.80 2.51
C GLY A 218 -0.24 -5.36 3.97
N LEU A 219 -0.52 -4.09 4.24
CA LEU A 219 -0.68 -3.57 5.61
C LEU A 219 -1.90 -4.15 6.31
N ARG A 220 -3.02 -4.35 5.60
CA ARG A 220 -4.20 -4.97 6.17
C ARG A 220 -3.87 -6.39 6.63
N ASN A 221 -3.33 -7.24 5.74
CA ASN A 221 -3.00 -8.62 6.05
C ASN A 221 -1.94 -8.72 7.16
N PHE A 222 -0.92 -7.86 7.10
CA PHE A 222 0.10 -7.75 8.14
C PHE A 222 -0.52 -7.46 9.50
N LEU A 223 -1.30 -6.37 9.61
CA LEU A 223 -1.94 -5.97 10.85
C LEU A 223 -2.95 -7.01 11.33
N SER A 224 -3.72 -7.59 10.40
CA SER A 224 -4.71 -8.62 10.73
C SER A 224 -4.05 -9.84 11.37
N LEU A 225 -2.94 -10.31 10.79
CA LEU A 225 -2.25 -11.50 11.28
C LEU A 225 -1.56 -11.25 12.62
N ILE A 226 -0.81 -10.16 12.77
CA ILE A 226 -0.09 -9.88 14.02
C ILE A 226 -1.02 -9.57 15.20
N MET A 227 -2.27 -9.14 14.95
CA MET A 227 -3.27 -8.92 16.01
C MET A 227 -4.09 -10.18 16.32
N GLY A 228 -4.31 -11.06 15.34
CA GLY A 228 -5.26 -12.17 15.44
C GLY A 228 -4.68 -13.53 15.81
N SER A 229 -3.36 -13.65 15.79
CA SER A 229 -2.63 -14.88 16.11
C SER A 229 -2.23 -14.99 17.58
#